data_AF-R5DHU7-F1
#
_entry.id   AF-R5DHU7-F1
#
_cell.length_a   1.000
_cell.length_b   1.000
_cell.length_c   1.000
_cell.angle_alpha   90.00
_cell.angle_beta   90.00
_cell.angle_gamma   90.00
#
_symmetry.space_group_name_H-M   'P 1'
#
loop_
_entity.id
_entity.type
_entity.pdbx_description
1 polymer ?
#
loop_
_entity_poly.entity_id
_entity_poly.type
_entity_poly.pdbx_seq_one_letter_code
_entity_poly.pdbx_strand_id
1 'polypeptide(L)'
;MKYYGTKNNKDYGFYENKFDGAIEISDEQWVELLDKQNNGYVIILYNGNVISVKENEYEEKDGIWHKLSKDEVQTRQLNIQNEIRKQEIKEKLEDLDKKRIRALSEPALKDEETTWLEYYNTQIFSLRQELNQL
;
A
#
# COMPACT_ATOMS: atom_id res chain seq x y z
N MET A 1 11.32 -4.70 31.60
CA MET A 1 11.26 -3.21 31.74
C MET A 1 9.80 -2.80 31.72
N LYS A 2 9.39 -1.59 32.12
CA LYS A 2 7.97 -1.22 32.02
C LYS A 2 7.69 -0.45 30.72
N TYR A 3 6.61 -0.81 30.03
CA TYR A 3 6.20 -0.25 28.74
C TYR A 3 4.98 0.63 28.93
N TYR A 4 4.99 1.81 28.33
CA TYR A 4 3.90 2.76 28.47
C TYR A 4 3.58 3.39 27.12
N GLY A 5 2.34 3.23 26.65
CA GLY A 5 1.84 3.90 25.43
C GLY A 5 1.07 5.18 25.75
N THR A 6 1.08 6.17 24.84
CA THR A 6 0.27 7.40 24.97
C THR A 6 -1.10 7.28 24.30
N LYS A 7 -2.09 8.05 24.78
CA LYS A 7 -3.45 8.12 24.19
C LYS A 7 -3.48 8.72 22.77
N ASN A 8 -2.43 9.43 22.37
CA ASN A 8 -2.39 10.21 21.14
C ASN A 8 -1.86 9.44 19.92
N ASN A 9 -1.72 8.10 20.00
CA ASN A 9 -1.22 7.20 18.93
C ASN A 9 0.17 7.49 18.34
N LYS A 10 0.84 8.56 18.76
CA LYS A 10 2.09 9.03 18.12
C LYS A 10 3.35 8.41 18.73
N ASP A 11 3.33 8.11 20.03
CA ASP A 11 4.52 7.70 20.76
C ASP A 11 4.25 6.44 21.59
N TYR A 12 4.66 5.28 21.07
CA TYR A 12 4.78 4.02 21.81
C TYR A 12 6.26 3.76 22.11
N GLY A 13 6.61 3.47 23.36
CA GLY A 13 8.02 3.30 23.72
C GLY A 13 8.26 2.87 25.17
N PHE A 14 9.55 2.81 25.53
CA PHE A 14 10.01 2.56 26.88
C PHE A 14 9.94 3.85 27.70
N TYR A 15 9.25 3.81 28.84
CA TYR A 15 9.27 4.91 29.79
C TYR A 15 9.54 4.37 31.20
N GLU A 16 10.37 5.06 31.97
CA GLU A 16 10.71 4.63 33.34
C GLU A 16 9.56 4.88 34.32
N ASN A 17 8.70 5.86 34.02
CA ASN A 17 7.61 6.31 34.91
C ASN A 17 6.25 6.21 34.22
N LYS A 18 5.23 5.80 34.98
CA LYS A 18 3.83 5.87 34.56
C LYS A 18 3.40 7.33 34.44
N PHE A 19 2.88 7.73 33.29
CA PHE A 19 2.30 9.05 33.06
C PHE A 19 0.78 8.95 32.89
N ASP A 20 0.09 10.10 32.90
CA ASP A 20 -1.37 10.13 32.85
C ASP A 20 -1.89 9.67 31.48
N GLY A 21 -2.86 8.75 31.48
CA GLY A 21 -3.33 8.06 30.28
C GLY A 21 -2.39 6.97 29.74
N ALA A 22 -1.33 6.60 30.46
CA ALA A 22 -0.42 5.52 30.07
C ALA A 22 -1.07 4.13 30.22
N ILE A 23 -0.92 3.30 29.18
CA ILE A 23 -1.32 1.89 29.21
C ILE A 23 -0.07 1.04 29.43
N GLU A 24 -0.07 0.28 30.53
CA GLU A 24 0.99 -0.66 30.86
C GLU A 24 0.78 -1.95 30.08
N ILE A 25 1.82 -2.42 29.39
CA ILE A 25 1.85 -3.68 28.65
C ILE A 25 3.05 -4.52 29.10
N SER A 26 2.97 -5.84 28.98
CA SER A 26 4.07 -6.73 29.40
C SER A 26 5.20 -6.78 28.36
N ASP A 27 6.38 -7.27 28.80
CA ASP A 27 7.52 -7.52 27.92
C ASP A 27 7.15 -8.46 26.75
N GLU A 28 6.37 -9.52 27.00
CA GLU A 28 5.92 -10.44 25.95
C GLU A 28 4.99 -9.75 24.94
N GLN A 29 4.04 -8.95 25.42
CA GLN A 29 3.11 -8.20 24.57
C GLN A 29 3.84 -7.18 23.71
N TRP A 30 4.84 -6.50 24.27
CA TRP A 30 5.63 -5.53 23.51
C TRP A 30 6.45 -6.18 22.41
N VAL A 31 7.10 -7.31 22.70
CA VAL A 31 7.84 -8.07 21.69
C VAL A 31 6.92 -8.51 20.56
N GLU A 32 5.71 -9.00 20.87
CA GLU A 32 4.73 -9.38 19.85
C GLU A 32 4.29 -8.19 18.98
N LEU A 33 4.05 -7.03 19.58
CA LEU A 33 3.67 -5.81 18.87
C LEU A 33 4.78 -5.35 17.92
N LEU A 34 6.04 -5.36 18.37
CA LEU A 34 7.19 -4.99 17.55
C LEU A 34 7.44 -5.98 16.41
N ASP A 35 7.30 -7.29 16.67
CA ASP A 35 7.43 -8.30 15.63
C ASP A 35 6.37 -8.10 14.53
N LYS A 36 5.12 -7.84 14.92
CA LYS A 36 4.05 -7.54 13.97
C LYS A 36 4.29 -6.22 13.24
N GLN A 37 4.82 -5.20 13.91
CA GLN A 37 5.18 -3.93 13.27
C GLN A 37 6.25 -4.12 12.19
N ASN A 38 7.27 -4.92 12.46
CA ASN A 38 8.28 -5.30 11.46
C ASN A 38 7.68 -6.06 10.27
N ASN A 39 6.57 -6.75 10.48
CA ASN A 39 5.80 -7.44 9.44
C ASN A 39 4.72 -6.55 8.77
N GLY A 40 4.79 -5.23 8.93
CA GLY A 40 3.93 -4.27 8.23
C GLY A 40 2.58 -4.00 8.91
N TYR A 41 2.41 -4.36 10.18
CA TYR A 41 1.24 -3.97 10.97
C TYR A 41 1.44 -2.60 11.62
N VAL A 42 0.34 -1.91 11.90
CA VAL A 42 0.32 -0.64 12.62
C VAL A 42 -0.15 -0.90 14.05
N ILE A 43 0.53 -0.30 15.03
CA ILE A 43 0.14 -0.37 16.44
C ILE A 43 -0.82 0.78 16.72
N ILE A 44 -2.02 0.45 17.21
CA ILE A 44 -3.09 1.41 17.46
C ILE A 44 -3.66 1.25 18.87
N LEU A 45 -4.23 2.33 19.40
CA LEU A 45 -5.06 2.29 20.60
C LEU A 45 -6.53 2.10 20.21
N TYR A 46 -7.08 0.93 20.51
CA TYR A 46 -8.47 0.60 20.20
C TYR A 46 -9.21 0.10 21.46
N ASN A 47 -10.30 0.77 21.82
CA ASN A 47 -11.11 0.45 23.01
C ASN A 47 -10.29 0.29 24.30
N GLY A 48 -9.28 1.14 24.50
CA GLY A 48 -8.43 1.11 25.70
C GLY A 48 -7.35 0.03 25.71
N ASN A 49 -7.18 -0.71 24.60
CA ASN A 49 -6.15 -1.73 24.45
C ASN A 49 -5.18 -1.35 23.31
N VAL A 50 -3.90 -1.65 23.51
CA VAL A 50 -2.87 -1.52 22.49
C VAL A 50 -2.88 -2.79 21.64
N ILE A 51 -3.15 -2.67 20.34
CA ILE A 51 -3.23 -3.80 19.42
C ILE A 51 -2.46 -3.50 18.13
N SER A 52 -1.94 -4.54 17.49
CA SER A 52 -1.36 -4.49 16.14
C SER A 52 -2.41 -4.86 15.09
N VAL A 53 -2.62 -4.03 14.08
CA VAL A 53 -3.64 -4.23 13.04
C VAL A 53 -3.06 -3.99 11.66
N LYS A 54 -3.71 -4.52 10.61
CA LYS A 54 -3.33 -4.16 9.24
C LYS A 54 -3.85 -2.75 8.93
N GLU A 55 -3.07 -1.97 8.20
CA GLU A 55 -3.37 -0.58 7.85
C GLU A 55 -4.74 -0.41 7.15
N ASN A 56 -5.17 -1.41 6.39
CA ASN A 56 -6.43 -1.39 5.67
C ASN A 56 -7.66 -1.86 6.48
N GLU A 57 -7.49 -2.35 7.72
CA GLU A 57 -8.58 -2.89 8.55
C GLU A 57 -9.21 -1.86 9.48
N TYR A 58 -8.50 -0.78 9.76
CA TYR A 58 -8.97 0.29 10.66
C TYR A 58 -8.77 1.65 10.01
N GLU A 59 -9.61 2.60 10.39
CA GLU A 59 -9.52 3.98 9.94
C GLU A 59 -9.55 4.91 11.15
N GLU A 60 -8.60 5.85 11.20
CA GLU A 60 -8.59 6.91 12.21
C GLU A 60 -9.47 8.08 11.74
N LYS A 61 -10.53 8.38 12.49
CA LYS A 61 -11.36 9.58 12.32
C LYS A 61 -11.36 10.36 13.63
N ASP A 62 -10.99 11.64 13.56
CA ASP A 62 -10.94 12.54 14.72
C ASP A 62 -10.13 12.01 15.92
N GLY A 63 -9.05 11.25 15.65
CA GLY A 63 -8.19 10.63 16.67
C GLY A 63 -8.75 9.35 17.29
N ILE A 64 -9.83 8.79 16.73
CA ILE A 64 -10.45 7.55 17.17
C ILE A 64 -10.36 6.53 16.04
N TRP A 65 -9.86 5.33 16.36
CA TRP A 65 -9.82 4.22 15.41
C TRP A 65 -11.17 3.53 15.32
N HIS A 66 -11.65 3.35 14.09
CA HIS A 66 -12.85 2.59 13.77
C HIS A 66 -12.47 1.36 12.97
N LYS A 67 -13.02 0.21 13.36
CA LYS A 67 -12.85 -1.04 12.61
C LYS A 67 -13.73 -1.00 11.36
N LEU A 68 -13.13 -1.27 10.21
CA LEU A 68 -13.86 -1.34 8.94
C LEU A 68 -14.58 -2.68 8.80
N SER A 69 -15.70 -2.67 8.09
CA SER A 69 -16.39 -3.89 7.68
C SER A 69 -15.57 -4.68 6.66
N LYS A 70 -15.84 -5.98 6.53
CA LYS A 70 -15.12 -6.84 5.56
C LYS A 70 -15.22 -6.30 4.12
N ASP A 71 -16.38 -5.79 3.74
CA ASP A 71 -16.64 -5.25 2.41
C ASP A 71 -15.84 -3.96 2.17
N GLU A 72 -15.72 -3.09 3.19
CA GLU A 72 -14.90 -1.88 3.11
C GLU A 72 -13.40 -2.20 3.01
N VAL A 73 -12.92 -3.17 3.79
CA VAL A 73 -11.52 -3.63 3.71
C VAL A 73 -11.22 -4.20 2.33
N GLN A 74 -12.13 -5.02 1.79
CA GLN A 74 -11.98 -5.58 0.44
C GLN A 74 -11.97 -4.48 -0.62
N THR A 75 -12.87 -3.50 -0.52
CA THR A 75 -12.93 -2.36 -1.44
C THR A 75 -11.64 -1.54 -1.40
N ARG A 76 -11.11 -1.25 -0.21
CA ARG A 76 -9.81 -0.56 -0.08
C ARG A 76 -8.68 -1.36 -0.69
N GLN A 77 -8.62 -2.67 -0.43
CA GLN A 77 -7.58 -3.52 -0.98
C GLN A 77 -7.64 -3.56 -2.51
N LEU A 78 -8.83 -3.64 -3.09
CA LEU A 78 -9.03 -3.57 -4.54
C LEU A 78 -8.60 -2.22 -5.10
N ASN A 79 -8.96 -1.12 -4.44
CA ASN A 79 -8.53 0.22 -4.87
C ASN A 79 -7.00 0.35 -4.85
N ILE A 80 -6.34 -0.13 -3.80
CA ILE A 80 -4.87 -0.13 -3.71
C ILE A 80 -4.26 -0.95 -4.85
N GLN A 81 -4.79 -2.14 -5.12
CA GLN A 81 -4.32 -2.99 -6.22
C GLN A 81 -4.52 -2.31 -7.58
N ASN A 82 -5.68 -1.69 -7.81
CA ASN A 82 -5.97 -0.96 -9.04
C ASN A 82 -5.03 0.23 -9.22
N GLU A 83 -4.73 1.00 -8.17
CA GLU A 83 -3.81 2.13 -8.27
C GLU A 83 -2.37 1.68 -8.54
N ILE A 84 -1.90 0.60 -7.90
CA ILE A 84 -0.60 -0.01 -8.23
C ILE A 84 -0.58 -0.43 -9.70
N ARG A 85 -1.62 -1.12 -10.15
CA ARG A 85 -1.71 -1.59 -11.54
C ARG A 85 -1.76 -0.44 -12.54
N LYS A 86 -2.51 0.63 -12.24
CA LYS A 86 -2.55 1.86 -13.05
C LYS A 86 -1.15 2.47 -13.16
N GLN A 87 -0.39 2.50 -12.08
CA GLN A 87 0.98 3.03 -12.09
C GLN A 87 1.91 2.17 -12.95
N GLU A 88 1.88 0.83 -12.79
CA GLU A 88 2.64 -0.09 -13.64
C GLU A 88 2.32 0.08 -15.14
N ILE A 89 1.02 0.25 -15.47
CA ILE A 89 0.58 0.47 -16.85
C ILE A 89 1.13 1.79 -17.38
N LYS A 90 1.08 2.87 -16.60
CA LYS A 90 1.62 4.18 -17.00
C LYS A 90 3.13 4.11 -17.29
N GLU A 91 3.89 3.45 -16.43
CA GLU A 91 5.33 3.27 -16.62
C GLU A 91 5.65 2.46 -17.88
N LYS A 92 4.91 1.37 -18.12
CA LYS A 92 5.03 0.58 -19.36
C LYS A 92 4.65 1.36 -20.60
N LEU A 93 3.60 2.18 -20.53
CA LEU A 93 3.18 3.04 -21.64
C LEU A 93 4.27 4.07 -21.98
N GLU A 94 4.92 4.67 -20.98
CA GLU A 94 6.00 5.63 -21.21
C GLU A 94 7.20 4.99 -21.91
N ASP A 95 7.59 3.78 -21.50
CA ASP A 95 8.66 3.01 -22.15
C ASP A 95 8.29 2.62 -23.59
N LEU A 96 7.06 2.14 -23.80
CA LEU A 96 6.57 1.79 -25.14
C LEU A 96 6.45 3.02 -26.05
N ASP A 97 6.04 4.17 -25.54
CA ASP A 97 5.95 5.41 -26.31
C ASP A 97 7.36 5.85 -26.79
N LYS A 98 8.39 5.75 -25.95
CA LYS A 98 9.79 5.99 -26.35
C LYS A 98 10.23 5.04 -27.46
N LYS A 99 9.93 3.74 -27.31
CA LYS A 99 10.24 2.71 -28.31
C LYS A 99 9.47 2.94 -29.62
N ARG A 100 8.22 3.39 -29.55
CA ARG A 100 7.38 3.72 -30.70
C ARG A 100 7.95 4.89 -31.50
N ILE A 101 8.37 5.96 -30.83
CA ILE A 101 8.99 7.13 -31.49
C ILE A 101 10.23 6.67 -32.28
N ARG A 102 11.07 5.84 -31.66
CA ARG A 102 12.23 5.26 -32.36
C ARG A 102 11.82 4.41 -33.55
N ALA A 103 10.86 3.50 -33.39
CA ALA A 103 10.38 2.65 -34.49
C ALA A 103 9.73 3.45 -35.63
N LEU A 104 9.19 4.64 -35.35
CA LEU A 104 8.69 5.58 -36.35
C LEU A 104 9.83 6.24 -37.15
N SER A 105 10.93 6.60 -36.47
CA SER A 105 12.11 7.23 -37.09
C SER A 105 13.06 6.24 -37.74
N GLU A 106 13.16 5.02 -37.21
CA GLU A 106 13.99 3.92 -37.66
C GLU A 106 13.09 2.70 -37.96
N PRO A 107 12.36 2.68 -39.09
CA PRO A 107 11.48 1.57 -39.43
C PRO A 107 12.27 0.27 -39.57
N ALA A 108 11.86 -0.74 -38.82
CA ALA A 108 12.46 -2.06 -38.84
C ALA A 108 11.40 -3.14 -38.64
N LEU A 109 11.65 -4.29 -39.26
CA LEU A 109 10.88 -5.50 -39.03
C LEU A 109 11.23 -6.09 -37.66
N LYS A 110 10.21 -6.54 -36.95
CA LYS A 110 10.35 -7.36 -35.74
C LYS A 110 10.50 -8.83 -36.13
N ASP A 111 9.72 -9.26 -37.10
CA ASP A 111 9.71 -10.59 -37.71
C ASP A 111 9.32 -10.47 -39.20
N GLU A 112 9.13 -11.60 -39.90
CA GLU A 112 8.89 -11.61 -41.35
C GLU A 112 7.61 -10.86 -41.76
N GLU A 113 6.64 -10.71 -40.86
CA GLU A 113 5.31 -10.17 -41.16
C GLU A 113 4.96 -8.88 -40.40
N THR A 114 5.67 -8.56 -39.31
CA THR A 114 5.30 -7.46 -38.40
C THR A 114 6.42 -6.45 -38.22
N THR A 115 6.08 -5.16 -38.25
CA THR A 115 7.02 -4.09 -37.87
C THR A 115 7.10 -3.91 -36.35
N TRP A 116 8.22 -3.38 -35.86
CA TRP A 116 8.31 -2.96 -34.45
C TRP A 116 7.26 -1.90 -34.10
N LEU A 117 6.91 -1.02 -35.04
CA LEU A 117 5.90 0.01 -34.85
C LEU A 117 4.51 -0.58 -34.59
N GLU A 118 4.06 -1.54 -35.40
CA GLU A 118 2.78 -2.24 -35.23
C GLU A 118 2.74 -3.04 -33.93
N TYR A 119 3.85 -3.70 -33.59
CA TYR A 119 3.97 -4.46 -32.35
C TYR A 119 3.82 -3.57 -31.11
N TYR A 120 4.49 -2.40 -31.07
CA TYR A 120 4.35 -1.47 -29.95
C TYR A 120 2.97 -0.81 -29.91
N ASN A 121 2.38 -0.46 -31.07
CA ASN A 121 1.03 0.10 -31.14
C ASN A 121 -0.02 -0.85 -30.56
N THR A 122 0.09 -2.14 -30.88
CA THR A 122 -0.81 -3.17 -30.34
C THR A 122 -0.72 -3.25 -28.82
N GLN A 123 0.50 -3.28 -28.27
CA GLN A 123 0.70 -3.30 -26.82
C GLN A 123 0.19 -2.04 -26.12
N ILE A 124 0.47 -0.86 -26.68
CA ILE A 124 -0.04 0.43 -26.16
C ILE A 124 -1.57 0.42 -26.15
N PHE A 125 -2.20 -0.08 -27.22
CA PHE A 125 -3.65 -0.18 -27.30
C PHE A 125 -4.24 -1.09 -26.23
N SER A 126 -3.70 -2.30 -26.07
CA SER A 126 -4.14 -3.24 -25.02
C SER A 126 -3.98 -2.65 -23.61
N LEU A 127 -2.84 -2.02 -23.33
CA LEU A 127 -2.59 -1.38 -22.03
C LEU A 127 -3.53 -0.21 -21.75
N ARG A 128 -3.89 0.58 -22.77
CA ARG A 128 -4.89 1.66 -22.63
C ARG A 128 -6.30 1.12 -22.42
N GLN A 129 -6.66 0.01 -23.06
CA GLN A 129 -7.94 -0.66 -22.80
C GLN A 129 -8.02 -1.17 -21.37
N GLU A 130 -6.96 -1.83 -20.89
CA GLU A 130 -6.86 -2.28 -19.51
C GLU A 130 -6.98 -1.11 -18.54
N LEU A 131 -6.26 0.00 -18.78
CA LEU A 131 -6.32 1.19 -17.95
C LEU A 131 -7.73 1.80 -17.86
N ASN A 132 -8.49 1.76 -18.94
CA ASN A 132 -9.87 2.26 -18.99
C ASN A 132 -10.88 1.36 -18.26
N GLN A 133 -10.50 0.11 -17.95
CA GLN A 133 -11.34 -0.87 -17.26
C GLN A 133 -11.06 -0.95 -15.75
N LEU A 134 -10.01 -0.27 -15.26
CA LEU A 134 -9.56 -0.22 -13.86
C LEU A 134 -9.99 1.04 -13.11
#